data_AF-A0A7S2KYK0-F1
#
_entry.id   AF-A0A7S2KYK0-F1
#
_cell.length_a   1.000
_cell.length_b   1.000
_cell.length_c   1.000
_cell.angle_alpha   90.00
_cell.angle_beta   90.00
_cell.angle_gamma   90.00
#
_symmetry.space_group_name_H-M   'P 1'
#
loop_
_entity.id
_entity.type
_entity.pdbx_description
1 polymer ?
#
loop_
_entity_poly.entity_id
_entity_poly.type
_entity_poly.pdbx_seq_one_letter_code
_entity_poly.pdbx_strand_id
1 'polypeptide(L)'
;LAAGAGLGVSWWEASRRRASGGDAFDCEVGAPGAAARWPENQTAWCCLHRHTGCPPGTSAEPHECDAGAGAEQRAAWSVSKKAWCCEFKRVGCPELPATTSAAPSADDHDCVSDFADWTTSWSAARMRFCCSTVHRGCPPPFDCDAGHATWRQGWSDSKKFWCCKLSGRGCD
;
A
#
# COMPACT_ATOMS: atom_id res chain seq x y z
N LEU A 1 -48.91 24.24 -39.06
CA LEU A 1 -48.67 24.83 -37.73
C LEU A 1 -48.29 23.71 -36.79
N ALA A 2 -47.18 23.88 -36.09
CA ALA A 2 -46.42 22.86 -35.39
C ALA A 2 -46.96 22.53 -33.98
N ALA A 3 -46.30 21.53 -33.39
CA ALA A 3 -46.29 21.05 -32.00
C ALA A 3 -47.40 20.05 -31.63
N GLY A 4 -47.12 18.84 -31.14
CA GLY A 4 -45.85 18.26 -30.68
C GLY A 4 -46.08 17.50 -29.37
N ALA A 5 -45.72 16.20 -29.38
CA ALA A 5 -45.31 15.31 -28.28
C ALA A 5 -46.08 15.37 -26.94
N GLY A 6 -46.56 14.29 -26.35
CA GLY A 6 -46.07 12.93 -26.36
C GLY A 6 -46.25 12.38 -24.95
N LEU A 7 -47.20 11.46 -24.76
CA LEU A 7 -47.34 10.68 -23.54
C LEU A 7 -46.17 9.70 -23.48
N GLY A 8 -45.01 10.19 -23.05
CA GLY A 8 -43.80 9.40 -22.87
C GLY A 8 -43.55 9.18 -21.40
N VAL A 9 -44.28 8.24 -20.78
CA VAL A 9 -43.72 7.51 -19.64
C VAL A 9 -43.29 6.16 -20.15
N SER A 10 -42.05 6.15 -20.57
CA SER A 10 -41.37 4.98 -21.07
C SER A 10 -41.28 3.88 -20.00
N TRP A 11 -41.19 2.63 -20.44
CA TRP A 11 -41.01 1.49 -19.55
C TRP A 11 -39.69 1.53 -18.74
N TRP A 12 -38.78 2.47 -19.04
CA TRP A 12 -37.60 2.77 -18.22
C TRP A 12 -37.85 3.82 -17.11
N GLU A 13 -38.95 4.57 -17.16
CA GLU A 13 -39.38 5.52 -16.12
C GLU A 13 -40.13 4.85 -14.95
N ALA A 14 -40.64 3.64 -15.15
CA ALA A 14 -41.31 2.86 -14.11
C ALA A 14 -40.34 2.17 -13.13
N SER A 15 -39.06 2.01 -13.48
CA SER A 15 -38.05 1.36 -12.64
C SER A 15 -37.37 2.28 -11.63
N ARG A 16 -37.60 3.59 -11.70
CA ARG A 16 -37.03 4.56 -10.73
C ARG A 16 -37.96 4.91 -9.57
N ARG A 17 -39.16 4.31 -9.51
CA ARG A 17 -39.97 4.29 -8.29
C ARG A 17 -39.61 3.07 -7.44
N ARG A 18 -38.48 3.15 -6.78
CA ARG A 18 -38.28 2.45 -5.50
C ARG A 18 -37.14 3.09 -4.71
N ALA A 19 -37.27 4.38 -4.37
CA ALA A 19 -36.73 4.84 -3.10
C ALA A 19 -37.73 4.38 -2.03
N SER A 20 -37.60 3.10 -1.66
CA SER A 20 -38.17 2.58 -0.42
C SER A 20 -37.66 3.48 0.71
N GLY A 21 -38.58 3.97 1.55
CA GLY A 21 -38.24 4.85 2.66
C GLY A 21 -37.05 4.32 3.46
N GLY A 22 -36.06 5.17 3.67
CA GLY A 22 -34.86 4.81 4.42
C GLY A 22 -33.63 5.69 4.24
N ASP A 23 -33.62 6.68 3.34
CA ASP A 23 -32.49 7.61 3.21
C ASP A 23 -32.66 8.81 4.15
N ALA A 24 -31.66 9.08 4.98
CA ALA A 24 -31.70 10.14 5.99
C ALA A 24 -31.74 11.56 5.39
N PHE A 25 -31.34 11.73 4.12
CA PHE A 25 -31.23 13.03 3.45
C PHE A 25 -31.60 12.97 1.95
N ASP A 26 -32.44 13.90 1.51
CA ASP A 26 -32.75 14.14 0.09
C ASP A 26 -31.63 15.00 -0.54
N CYS A 27 -31.12 14.61 -1.71
CA CYS A 27 -30.01 15.29 -2.39
C CYS A 27 -30.47 16.14 -3.58
N GLU A 28 -31.77 16.37 -3.73
CA GLU A 28 -32.37 17.14 -4.82
C GLU A 28 -33.19 18.33 -4.29
N VAL A 29 -33.50 18.38 -2.99
CA VAL A 29 -34.34 19.41 -2.37
C VAL A 29 -33.72 19.96 -1.08
N GLY A 30 -33.67 21.28 -0.91
CA GLY A 30 -33.38 21.88 0.41
C GLY A 30 -32.51 23.14 0.46
N ALA A 31 -32.90 24.22 -0.21
CA ALA A 31 -32.42 25.56 0.19
C ALA A 31 -33.63 26.51 0.30
N PRO A 32 -34.16 26.78 1.51
CA PRO A 32 -35.01 27.95 1.70
C PRO A 32 -34.13 29.19 1.49
N GLY A 33 -34.34 29.87 0.35
CA GLY A 33 -33.53 31.01 -0.07
C GLY A 33 -32.31 30.57 -0.88
N ALA A 34 -32.36 30.87 -2.18
CA ALA A 34 -31.48 30.40 -3.25
C ALA A 34 -29.99 30.85 -3.19
N ALA A 35 -29.41 30.96 -2.00
CA ALA A 35 -28.00 31.27 -1.79
C ALA A 35 -27.33 30.45 -0.67
N ALA A 36 -28.10 29.70 0.13
CA ALA A 36 -27.53 28.90 1.21
C ALA A 36 -27.25 27.48 0.73
N ARG A 37 -25.96 27.11 0.77
CA ARG A 37 -25.47 25.73 0.68
C ARG A 37 -26.29 24.81 1.58
N TRP A 38 -26.42 23.54 1.20
CA TRP A 38 -27.01 22.51 2.06
C TRP A 38 -26.35 22.54 3.46
N PRO A 39 -27.10 22.22 4.53
CA PRO A 39 -26.49 22.02 5.84
C PRO A 39 -25.40 20.94 5.77
N GLU A 40 -24.37 21.07 6.61
CA GLU A 40 -23.14 20.26 6.53
C GLU A 40 -23.42 18.75 6.52
N ASN A 41 -24.45 18.29 7.24
CA ASN A 41 -24.87 16.90 7.32
C ASN A 41 -25.46 16.36 6.01
N GLN A 42 -26.36 17.13 5.36
CA GLN A 42 -26.93 16.78 4.05
C GLN A 42 -25.84 16.82 2.98
N THR A 43 -24.96 17.83 3.04
CA THR A 43 -23.81 17.97 2.13
C THR A 43 -22.86 16.78 2.22
N ALA A 44 -22.47 16.36 3.43
CA ALA A 44 -21.56 15.24 3.63
C ALA A 44 -22.19 13.91 3.18
N TRP A 45 -23.45 13.67 3.53
CA TRP A 45 -24.14 12.42 3.17
C TRP A 45 -24.36 12.32 1.66
N CYS A 46 -24.83 13.38 1.01
CA CYS A 46 -25.06 13.41 -0.43
C CYS A 46 -23.75 13.37 -1.24
N CYS A 47 -22.67 13.95 -0.72
CA CYS A 47 -21.34 13.82 -1.30
C CYS A 47 -20.84 12.35 -1.24
N LEU A 48 -21.04 11.67 -0.10
CA LEU A 48 -20.55 10.29 0.10
C LEU A 48 -21.36 9.24 -0.67
N HIS A 49 -22.68 9.38 -0.74
CA HIS A 49 -23.57 8.33 -1.27
C HIS A 49 -24.08 8.61 -2.68
N ARG A 50 -24.15 9.87 -3.10
CA ARG A 50 -24.74 10.28 -4.39
C ARG A 50 -23.80 11.17 -5.21
N HIS A 51 -22.59 11.44 -4.70
CA HIS A 51 -21.54 12.21 -5.37
C HIS A 51 -22.00 13.61 -5.83
N THR A 52 -22.90 14.25 -5.08
CA THR A 52 -23.45 15.58 -5.42
C THR A 52 -23.34 16.55 -4.24
N GLY A 53 -23.15 17.84 -4.54
CA GLY A 53 -23.13 18.92 -3.54
C GLY A 53 -21.89 18.99 -2.64
N CYS A 54 -20.78 18.31 -2.94
CA CYS A 54 -19.57 18.35 -2.12
C CYS A 54 -19.02 19.80 -1.94
N PRO A 55 -18.55 20.18 -0.73
CA PRO A 55 -17.97 21.51 -0.50
C PRO A 55 -16.75 21.74 -1.39
N PRO A 56 -16.59 22.94 -1.98
CA PRO A 56 -15.35 23.29 -2.67
C PRO A 56 -14.19 23.20 -1.69
N GLY A 57 -13.24 22.31 -1.99
CA GLY A 57 -12.10 22.00 -1.12
C GLY A 57 -12.18 20.66 -0.37
N THR A 58 -13.27 19.89 -0.48
CA THR A 58 -13.33 18.51 0.05
C THR A 58 -13.71 17.44 -0.96
N SER A 59 -14.13 17.83 -2.17
CA SER A 59 -14.06 16.95 -3.33
C SER A 59 -13.98 17.78 -4.61
N ALA A 60 -12.98 17.45 -5.43
CA ALA A 60 -12.77 17.83 -6.83
C ALA A 60 -12.49 19.32 -7.16
N GLU A 61 -11.23 19.61 -7.46
CA GLU A 61 -10.88 20.24 -8.75
C GLU A 61 -9.74 19.42 -9.38
N PRO A 62 -9.71 19.30 -10.71
CA PRO A 62 -9.37 18.05 -11.39
C PRO A 62 -7.89 17.76 -11.27
N HIS A 63 -7.56 16.65 -10.62
CA HIS A 63 -6.25 16.03 -10.82
C HIS A 63 -6.24 15.42 -12.24
N GLU A 64 -6.20 16.28 -13.27
CA GLU A 64 -5.79 15.85 -14.60
C GLU A 64 -4.35 15.38 -14.46
N CYS A 65 -4.22 14.06 -14.51
CA CYS A 65 -2.96 13.39 -14.51
C CYS A 65 -2.46 13.44 -15.95
N ASP A 66 -1.92 14.59 -16.35
CA ASP A 66 -1.40 14.82 -17.69
C ASP A 66 -0.36 13.74 -18.03
N ALA A 67 -0.80 12.72 -18.77
CA ALA A 67 0.03 11.57 -19.11
C ALA A 67 1.26 11.99 -19.94
N GLY A 68 1.17 13.13 -20.63
CA GLY A 68 2.27 13.75 -21.40
C GLY A 68 3.15 14.73 -20.62
N ALA A 69 2.86 15.06 -19.36
CA ALA A 69 3.72 15.98 -18.59
C ALA A 69 5.10 15.35 -18.37
N GLY A 70 6.18 16.03 -18.76
CA GLY A 70 7.54 15.54 -18.54
C GLY A 70 7.88 15.45 -17.04
N ALA A 71 9.03 14.82 -16.71
CA ALA A 71 9.50 14.71 -15.34
C ALA A 71 9.64 16.07 -14.63
N GLU A 72 10.03 17.10 -15.36
CA GLU A 72 10.17 18.47 -14.87
C GLU A 72 8.82 19.13 -14.51
N GLN A 73 7.81 18.98 -15.37
CA GLN A 73 6.45 19.46 -15.09
C GLN A 73 5.82 18.69 -13.94
N ARG A 74 6.08 17.39 -13.85
CA ARG A 74 5.67 16.55 -12.72
C ARG A 74 6.39 16.95 -11.44
N ALA A 75 7.64 17.42 -11.49
CA ALA A 75 8.37 17.87 -10.31
C ALA A 75 7.65 19.03 -9.61
N ALA A 76 7.04 19.94 -10.37
CA ALA A 76 6.25 21.06 -9.88
C ALA A 76 4.86 20.67 -9.31
N TRP A 77 4.42 19.41 -9.45
CA TRP A 77 3.17 18.97 -8.85
C TRP A 77 3.27 18.92 -7.32
N SER A 78 2.18 19.30 -6.67
CA SER A 78 2.02 19.11 -5.23
C SER A 78 2.10 17.62 -4.86
N VAL A 79 2.56 17.33 -3.64
CA VAL A 79 2.69 15.96 -3.11
C VAL A 79 1.34 15.23 -3.20
N SER A 80 0.24 15.91 -2.90
CA SER A 80 -1.10 15.36 -2.98
C SER A 80 -1.54 15.03 -4.41
N LYS A 81 -1.20 15.86 -5.42
CA LYS A 81 -1.49 15.57 -6.83
C LYS A 81 -0.69 14.36 -7.32
N LYS A 82 0.59 14.27 -6.95
CA LYS A 82 1.45 13.10 -7.27
C LYS A 82 0.91 11.82 -6.63
N ALA A 83 0.55 11.86 -5.35
CA ALA A 83 0.03 10.70 -4.62
C ALA A 83 -1.30 10.20 -5.22
N TRP A 84 -2.24 11.10 -5.46
CA TRP A 84 -3.53 10.73 -6.04
C TRP A 84 -3.41 10.24 -7.49
N CYS A 85 -2.62 10.93 -8.32
CA CYS A 85 -2.39 10.49 -9.71
C CYS A 85 -1.62 9.17 -9.79
N CYS A 86 -0.75 8.88 -8.83
CA CYS A 86 -0.08 7.59 -8.74
C CYS A 86 -1.05 6.47 -8.38
N GLU A 87 -1.88 6.68 -7.34
CA GLU A 87 -2.82 5.69 -6.82
C GLU A 87 -3.91 5.33 -7.83
N PHE A 88 -4.54 6.34 -8.43
CA PHE A 88 -5.75 6.14 -9.25
C PHE A 88 -5.50 6.15 -10.76
N LYS A 89 -4.39 6.73 -11.24
CA LYS A 89 -4.07 6.87 -12.68
C LYS A 89 -2.70 6.33 -13.06
N ARG A 90 -1.86 5.91 -12.10
CA ARG A 90 -0.47 5.47 -12.29
C ARG A 90 0.41 6.46 -13.05
N VAL A 91 0.14 7.76 -12.94
CA VAL A 91 0.93 8.84 -13.56
C VAL A 91 1.64 9.63 -12.47
N GLY A 92 2.94 9.89 -12.63
CA GLY A 92 3.69 10.74 -11.71
C GLY A 92 3.95 10.12 -10.33
N CYS A 93 3.88 8.78 -10.24
CA CYS A 93 4.42 8.06 -9.09
C CYS A 93 5.87 8.49 -8.85
N PRO A 94 6.30 8.69 -7.59
CA PRO A 94 7.72 8.81 -7.32
C PRO A 94 8.35 7.53 -7.87
N GLU A 95 9.12 7.67 -8.94
CA GLU A 95 10.12 6.66 -9.24
C GLU A 95 11.00 6.70 -8.00
N LEU A 96 10.90 5.64 -7.19
CA LEU A 96 11.83 5.41 -6.11
C LEU A 96 13.19 5.77 -6.69
N PRO A 97 14.01 6.62 -6.02
CA PRO A 97 15.33 6.87 -6.54
C PRO A 97 15.90 5.49 -6.82
N ALA A 98 16.25 5.25 -8.09
CA ALA A 98 17.05 4.14 -8.51
C ALA A 98 18.35 4.32 -7.75
N THR A 99 18.27 3.95 -6.48
CA THR A 99 19.33 3.96 -5.54
C THR A 99 20.18 2.88 -6.15
N THR A 100 21.35 3.28 -6.64
CA THR A 100 22.48 2.40 -6.91
C THR A 100 22.76 1.64 -5.62
N SER A 101 21.94 0.64 -5.37
CA SER A 101 22.06 -0.40 -4.40
C SER A 101 21.74 -1.58 -5.28
N ALA A 102 22.81 -2.22 -5.77
CA ALA A 102 22.73 -3.36 -6.65
C ALA A 102 21.60 -4.26 -6.16
N ALA A 103 20.47 -4.26 -6.89
CA ALA A 103 19.47 -5.28 -6.71
C ALA A 103 20.22 -6.60 -6.89
N PRO A 104 20.07 -7.57 -5.99
CA PRO A 104 20.65 -8.88 -6.23
C PRO A 104 20.07 -9.36 -7.55
N SER A 105 20.95 -9.55 -8.53
CA SER A 105 20.61 -10.14 -9.82
C SER A 105 19.82 -11.42 -9.54
N ALA A 106 18.66 -11.55 -10.18
CA ALA A 106 17.75 -12.69 -10.08
C ALA A 106 18.36 -14.04 -10.54
N ASP A 107 19.66 -14.08 -10.84
CA ASP A 107 20.43 -15.27 -11.19
C ASP A 107 20.90 -16.08 -9.95
N ASP A 108 20.80 -15.54 -8.72
CA ASP A 108 21.37 -16.14 -7.50
C ASP A 108 20.34 -16.83 -6.59
N HIS A 109 19.30 -17.45 -7.18
CA HIS A 109 18.29 -18.24 -6.46
C HIS A 109 18.65 -19.73 -6.34
N ASP A 110 19.81 -20.15 -6.87
CA ASP A 110 20.28 -21.52 -6.68
C ASP A 110 20.82 -21.71 -5.27
N CYS A 111 20.12 -22.50 -4.46
CA CYS A 111 20.55 -22.81 -3.10
C CYS A 111 21.54 -24.00 -3.04
N VAL A 112 22.00 -24.57 -4.16
CA VAL A 112 23.00 -25.67 -4.17
C VAL A 112 24.41 -25.22 -4.53
N SER A 113 24.59 -24.23 -5.40
CA SER A 113 25.94 -23.81 -5.80
C SER A 113 26.75 -23.31 -4.60
N ASP A 114 28.00 -23.77 -4.49
CA ASP A 114 28.95 -23.34 -3.45
C ASP A 114 28.43 -23.54 -2.03
N PHE A 115 27.49 -24.48 -1.83
CA PHE A 115 26.90 -24.75 -0.51
C PHE A 115 27.94 -25.26 0.50
N ALA A 116 29.04 -25.89 0.06
CA ALA A 116 30.08 -26.38 0.96
C ALA A 116 30.73 -25.25 1.78
N ASP A 117 30.96 -24.09 1.16
CA ASP A 117 31.61 -22.92 1.77
C ASP A 117 30.66 -21.73 1.87
N TRP A 118 29.36 -22.01 1.93
CA TRP A 118 28.26 -21.04 1.87
C TRP A 118 28.43 -19.88 2.85
N THR A 119 29.04 -20.11 4.02
CA THR A 119 29.29 -19.08 5.04
C THR A 119 30.20 -17.96 4.58
N THR A 120 31.06 -18.22 3.58
CA THR A 120 32.00 -17.25 3.02
C THR A 120 31.68 -16.89 1.57
N SER A 121 31.07 -17.81 0.82
CA SER A 121 30.76 -17.63 -0.60
C SER A 121 29.40 -16.98 -0.87
N TRP A 122 28.42 -17.16 0.02
CA TRP A 122 27.08 -16.62 -0.19
C TRP A 122 26.94 -15.20 0.33
N SER A 123 26.23 -14.37 -0.44
CA SER A 123 25.77 -13.08 0.05
C SER A 123 24.76 -13.25 1.18
N ALA A 124 24.68 -12.27 2.09
CA ALA A 124 23.69 -12.28 3.16
C ALA A 124 22.24 -12.31 2.63
N ALA A 125 21.99 -11.85 1.40
CA ALA A 125 20.68 -11.93 0.75
C ALA A 125 20.36 -13.38 0.33
N ARG A 126 21.30 -14.06 -0.33
CA ARG A 126 21.17 -15.48 -0.72
C ARG A 126 20.99 -16.38 0.50
N MET A 127 21.78 -16.18 1.56
CA MET A 127 21.63 -16.91 2.83
C MET A 127 20.21 -16.79 3.40
N ARG A 128 19.67 -15.55 3.49
CA ARG A 128 18.31 -15.33 4.01
C ARG A 128 17.26 -15.99 3.11
N PHE A 129 17.39 -15.85 1.80
CA PHE A 129 16.44 -16.44 0.85
C PHE A 129 16.46 -17.97 0.90
N CYS A 130 17.63 -18.59 0.83
CA CYS A 130 17.76 -20.04 0.86
C CYS A 130 17.38 -20.63 2.23
N CYS A 131 17.62 -19.90 3.32
CA CYS A 131 17.19 -20.31 4.65
C CYS A 131 15.67 -20.23 4.83
N SER A 132 15.01 -19.22 4.24
CA SER A 132 13.55 -19.06 4.38
C SER A 132 12.74 -19.94 3.42
N THR A 133 13.28 -20.23 2.23
CA THR A 133 12.56 -20.98 1.19
C THR A 133 12.79 -22.48 1.26
N VAL A 134 14.04 -22.91 1.44
CA VAL A 134 14.44 -24.33 1.40
C VAL A 134 15.24 -24.77 2.64
N HIS A 135 15.31 -23.94 3.67
CA HIS A 135 16.02 -24.20 4.93
C HIS A 135 17.49 -24.60 4.76
N ARG A 136 18.16 -24.02 3.77
CA ARG A 136 19.58 -24.30 3.48
C ARG A 136 20.44 -23.06 3.67
N GLY A 137 21.62 -23.25 4.26
CA GLY A 137 22.54 -22.15 4.58
C GLY A 137 21.96 -21.21 5.64
N CYS A 138 21.34 -21.77 6.68
CA CYS A 138 20.84 -20.97 7.80
C CYS A 138 21.98 -20.68 8.78
N PRO A 139 22.22 -19.40 9.14
CA PRO A 139 23.15 -19.08 10.20
C PRO A 139 22.66 -19.67 11.53
N PRO A 140 23.58 -20.11 12.40
CA PRO A 140 23.22 -20.66 13.69
C PRO A 140 22.48 -19.61 14.55
N PRO A 141 21.48 -20.01 15.35
CA PRO A 141 20.72 -19.09 16.19
C PRO A 141 21.56 -18.47 17.32
N PHE A 142 22.66 -19.13 17.71
CA PHE A 142 23.56 -18.64 18.73
C PHE A 142 25.02 -18.76 18.29
N ASP A 143 25.80 -17.73 18.59
CA ASP A 143 27.26 -17.76 18.43
C ASP A 143 27.90 -18.22 19.75
N CYS A 144 28.53 -19.39 19.75
CA CYS A 144 29.16 -19.99 20.95
C CYS A 144 30.52 -19.41 21.31
N ASP A 145 31.12 -18.57 20.47
CA ASP A 145 32.36 -17.88 20.78
C ASP A 145 32.06 -16.50 21.37
N ALA A 146 30.96 -15.88 20.95
CA ALA A 146 30.50 -14.60 21.49
C ALA A 146 30.25 -14.65 23.00
N GLY A 147 31.08 -13.93 23.76
CA GLY A 147 30.98 -13.85 25.22
C GLY A 147 31.33 -15.16 25.93
N HIS A 148 32.08 -16.07 25.29
CA HIS A 148 32.45 -17.34 25.90
C HIS A 148 33.24 -17.15 27.21
N ALA A 149 34.11 -16.14 27.34
CA ALA A 149 34.90 -15.93 28.57
C ALA A 149 34.04 -15.74 29.85
N THR A 150 32.84 -15.19 29.71
CA THR A 150 31.91 -14.92 30.82
C THR A 150 30.61 -15.73 30.71
N TRP A 151 30.64 -16.84 29.96
CA TRP A 151 29.46 -17.60 29.56
C TRP A 151 28.55 -18.00 30.73
N ARG A 152 29.11 -18.36 31.89
CA ARG A 152 28.35 -18.79 33.08
C ARG A 152 27.33 -17.75 33.53
N GLN A 153 27.69 -16.47 33.46
CA GLN A 153 26.85 -15.36 33.88
C GLN A 153 26.19 -14.64 32.70
N GLY A 154 26.88 -14.58 31.55
CA GLY A 154 26.47 -13.78 30.40
C GLY A 154 25.63 -14.51 29.35
N TRP A 155 25.62 -15.85 29.34
CA TRP A 155 24.78 -16.59 28.40
C TRP A 155 23.41 -16.90 29.00
N SER A 156 22.38 -16.80 28.16
CA SER A 156 21.06 -17.35 28.47
C SER A 156 21.12 -18.88 28.53
N ASP A 157 20.21 -19.49 29.28
CA ASP A 157 20.17 -20.95 29.43
C ASP A 157 19.98 -21.66 28.09
N SER A 158 19.18 -21.08 27.18
CA SER A 158 19.02 -21.59 25.81
C SER A 158 20.33 -21.60 25.02
N LYS A 159 21.15 -20.54 25.16
CA LYS A 159 22.46 -20.45 24.51
C LYS A 159 23.44 -21.46 25.10
N LYS A 160 23.48 -21.60 26.43
CA LYS A 160 24.31 -22.61 27.14
C LYS A 160 23.96 -24.02 26.66
N PHE A 161 22.69 -24.37 26.67
CA PHE A 161 22.23 -25.69 26.22
C PHE A 161 22.58 -25.96 24.75
N TRP A 162 22.29 -24.99 23.86
CA TRP A 162 22.56 -25.14 22.44
C TRP A 162 24.06 -25.29 22.14
N CYS A 163 24.89 -24.43 22.74
CA CYS A 163 26.34 -24.47 22.58
C CYS A 163 26.98 -25.70 23.22
N CYS A 164 26.42 -26.20 24.32
CA CYS A 164 26.88 -27.42 24.95
C CYS A 164 26.61 -28.64 24.06
N LYS A 165 25.40 -28.72 23.47
CA LYS A 165 25.01 -29.84 22.61
C LYS A 165 25.71 -29.84 21.26
N LEU A 166 25.94 -28.67 20.65
CA LEU A 166 26.50 -28.58 19.30
C LEU A 166 28.01 -28.41 19.27
N SER A 167 28.57 -27.59 20.18
CA SER A 167 29.97 -27.17 20.16
C SER A 167 30.76 -27.67 21.37
N GLY A 168 30.12 -28.36 22.33
CA GLY A 168 30.75 -28.81 23.57
C GLY A 168 31.19 -27.66 24.49
N ARG A 169 30.62 -26.46 24.31
CA ARG A 169 31.01 -25.23 25.02
C ARG A 169 29.90 -24.73 25.93
N GLY A 170 30.27 -24.21 27.09
CA GLY A 170 29.31 -23.70 28.06
C GLY A 170 28.40 -24.76 28.66
N CYS A 171 28.90 -26.00 28.80
CA CYS A 171 28.27 -27.05 29.59
C CYS A 171 28.55 -26.83 31.07
N ASP A 172 27.55 -27.10 31.91
CA ASP A 172 27.65 -27.16 33.38
C ASP A 172 27.34 -28.59 33.85
#